data_AF-A0A924JSC0-F1
#
_entry.id   AF-A0A924JSC0-F1
#
_cell.length_a   1.000
_cell.length_b   1.000
_cell.length_c   1.000
_cell.angle_alpha   90.00
_cell.angle_beta   90.00
_cell.angle_gamma   90.00
#
_symmetry.space_group_name_H-M   'P 1'
#
loop_
_entity.id
_entity.type
_entity.pdbx_description
1 polymer ?
#
loop_
_entity_poly.entity_id
_entity_poly.type
_entity_poly.pdbx_seq_one_letter_code
_entity_poly.pdbx_strand_id
1 'polypeptide(L)'
;YGQQVSVQVRACRTPGSVPLCESTWSAAFAFGVPGVRTVVGQLTFTPDVLLLPNSGTFQWNGLPTGYDLVEYACGAPPSVFTTPVDETTCHADAGPQDPQLIIRVTANGTTYTKTYNGLDYD
;
A
#
# COMPACT_ATOMS: atom_id res chain seq x y z
N TYR A 1 5.86 -7.58 5.23
CA TYR A 1 4.69 -7.69 4.32
C TYR A 1 5.11 -7.05 3.03
N GLY A 2 4.77 -7.64 1.88
CA GLY A 2 5.52 -7.42 0.63
C GLY A 2 6.38 -8.61 0.20
N GLN A 3 6.21 -9.78 0.85
CA GLN A 3 6.99 -10.96 0.47
C GLN A 3 6.47 -11.53 -0.84
N GLN A 4 7.41 -11.84 -1.73
CA GLN A 4 7.12 -12.52 -2.96
C GLN A 4 6.48 -13.87 -2.60
N VAL A 5 5.19 -14.02 -2.91
CA VAL A 5 4.53 -15.30 -2.72
C VAL A 5 4.87 -16.15 -3.92
N SER A 6 5.40 -17.33 -3.66
CA SER A 6 5.59 -18.33 -4.69
C SER A 6 4.72 -19.54 -4.39
N VAL A 7 4.15 -20.11 -5.43
CA VAL A 7 3.32 -21.31 -5.32
C VAL A 7 4.08 -22.48 -5.92
N GLN A 8 3.92 -23.65 -5.31
CA GLN A 8 4.35 -24.92 -5.84
C GLN A 8 3.10 -25.78 -6.03
N VAL A 9 3.05 -26.51 -7.14
CA VAL A 9 1.94 -27.41 -7.47
C VAL A 9 2.47 -28.82 -7.67
N ARG A 10 1.62 -29.81 -7.47
CA ARG A 10 1.91 -31.20 -7.79
C ARG A 10 0.68 -31.85 -8.40
N ALA A 11 0.87 -32.74 -9.36
CA ALA A 11 -0.23 -33.48 -9.92
C ALA A 11 -0.70 -34.53 -8.92
N CYS A 12 -2.02 -34.64 -8.74
CA CYS A 12 -2.65 -35.69 -7.97
C CYS A 12 -3.70 -36.38 -8.85
N ARG A 13 -3.79 -37.70 -8.74
CA ARG A 13 -4.89 -38.51 -9.27
C ARG A 13 -5.69 -39.11 -8.12
N THR A 14 -7.00 -39.18 -8.27
CA THR A 14 -7.91 -39.79 -7.29
C THR A 14 -8.56 -41.04 -7.87
N PRO A 15 -7.85 -42.19 -7.88
CA PRO A 15 -8.50 -43.47 -8.14
C PRO A 15 -9.26 -43.89 -6.87
N GLY A 16 -10.57 -43.65 -6.84
CA GLY A 16 -11.40 -43.92 -5.67
C GLY A 16 -11.31 -42.80 -4.62
N SER A 17 -11.21 -43.16 -3.33
CA SER A 17 -11.30 -42.22 -2.19
C SER A 17 -9.97 -41.69 -1.67
N VAL A 18 -8.83 -42.21 -2.14
CA VAL A 18 -7.49 -41.78 -1.66
C VAL A 18 -6.74 -41.04 -2.77
N PRO A 19 -6.40 -39.75 -2.57
CA PRO A 19 -5.58 -39.01 -3.54
C PRO A 19 -4.14 -39.54 -3.55
N LEU A 20 -3.68 -39.95 -4.73
CA LEU A 20 -2.29 -40.28 -5.03
C LEU A 20 -1.65 -39.08 -5.72
N CYS A 21 -0.78 -38.38 -4.99
CA CYS A 21 -0.02 -37.24 -5.51
C CYS A 21 1.39 -37.66 -5.89
N GLU A 22 1.99 -36.98 -6.86
CA GLU A 22 3.43 -37.08 -7.11
C GLU A 22 4.23 -36.70 -5.85
N SER A 23 5.36 -37.37 -5.64
CA SER A 23 6.23 -37.13 -4.49
C SER A 23 7.01 -35.82 -4.60
N THR A 24 7.19 -35.32 -5.82
CA THR A 24 7.98 -34.13 -6.12
C THR A 24 7.05 -32.96 -6.42
N TRP A 25 7.33 -31.82 -5.80
CA TRP A 25 6.67 -30.56 -6.12
C TRP A 25 7.25 -29.93 -7.40
N SER A 26 6.47 -29.10 -8.08
CA SER A 26 6.97 -28.26 -9.16
C SER A 26 8.04 -27.29 -8.64
N ALA A 27 8.81 -26.71 -9.56
CA ALA A 27 9.54 -25.49 -9.27
C ALA A 27 8.58 -24.42 -8.74
N ALA A 28 9.07 -23.58 -7.83
CA ALA A 28 8.30 -22.45 -7.31
C ALA A 28 8.08 -21.42 -8.43
N PHE A 29 6.83 -21.01 -8.64
CA PHE A 29 6.50 -19.92 -9.56
C PHE A 29 6.00 -18.71 -8.77
N ALA A 30 6.46 -17.51 -9.14
CA ALA A 30 6.09 -16.29 -8.46
C ALA A 30 4.62 -15.94 -8.75
N PHE A 31 3.83 -15.79 -7.69
CA PHE A 31 2.42 -15.43 -7.72
C PHE A 31 2.19 -13.92 -7.50
N GLY A 32 3.28 -13.17 -7.29
CA GLY A 32 3.27 -11.74 -7.05
C GLY A 32 3.37 -11.39 -5.56
N VAL A 33 3.10 -10.12 -5.26
CA VAL A 33 3.14 -9.57 -3.89
C VAL A 33 1.70 -9.27 -3.47
N PRO A 34 1.08 -10.04 -2.55
CA PRO A 34 -0.28 -9.80 -2.13
C PRO A 34 -0.40 -8.47 -1.40
N GLY A 35 -1.38 -7.65 -1.81
CA GLY A 35 -1.92 -6.52 -1.04
C GLY A 35 -0.86 -5.63 -0.41
N VAL A 36 -0.14 -4.87 -1.24
CA VAL A 36 0.77 -3.84 -0.73
C VAL A 36 -0.05 -2.81 0.03
N ARG A 37 0.03 -2.89 1.35
CA ARG A 37 -0.66 -1.98 2.25
C ARG A 37 0.21 -0.74 2.41
N THR A 38 -0.29 0.39 1.94
CA THR A 38 0.39 1.70 1.97
C THR A 38 0.11 2.48 3.26
N VAL A 39 -0.95 2.14 4.02
CA VAL A 39 -1.21 2.70 5.35
C VAL A 39 -1.71 1.63 6.32
N VAL A 40 -1.36 1.76 7.60
CA VAL A 40 -1.87 0.90 8.67
C VAL A 40 -3.07 1.58 9.34
N GLY A 41 -4.18 0.85 9.44
CA GLY A 41 -5.40 1.34 10.08
C GLY A 41 -6.20 2.27 9.17
N GLN A 42 -6.83 3.28 9.79
CA GLN A 42 -7.68 4.26 9.11
C GLN A 42 -6.84 5.43 8.59
N LEU A 43 -7.17 5.92 7.40
CA LEU A 43 -6.73 7.21 6.89
C LEU A 43 -7.91 8.18 7.03
N THR A 44 -7.64 9.39 7.51
CA THR A 44 -8.63 10.45 7.60
C THR A 44 -8.10 11.73 6.97
N PHE A 45 -9.02 12.56 6.48
CA PHE A 45 -8.72 13.89 5.98
C PHE A 45 -9.56 14.92 6.74
N THR A 46 -8.89 15.93 7.30
CA THR A 46 -9.54 17.06 7.99
C THR A 46 -9.32 18.32 7.17
N PRO A 47 -10.36 18.88 6.50
CA PRO A 47 -10.23 20.11 5.76
C PRO A 47 -10.01 21.31 6.69
N ASP A 48 -9.20 22.28 6.28
CA ASP A 48 -8.98 23.51 7.08
C ASP A 48 -10.25 24.36 7.15
N VAL A 49 -11.04 24.34 6.07
CA VAL A 49 -12.31 25.03 5.94
C VAL A 49 -13.35 24.05 5.44
N LEU A 50 -14.37 23.76 6.26
CA LEU A 50 -15.39 22.75 5.96
C LEU A 50 -16.14 22.97 4.63
N LEU A 51 -16.29 24.22 4.20
CA LEU A 51 -17.00 24.58 2.98
C LEU A 51 -16.10 24.63 1.74
N LEU A 52 -14.78 24.51 1.92
CA LEU A 52 -13.75 24.57 0.87
C LEU A 52 -12.67 23.52 1.21
N PRO A 53 -12.96 22.22 1.01
CA PRO A 53 -12.09 21.13 1.48
C PRO A 53 -10.83 20.94 0.64
N ASN A 54 -10.40 21.98 -0.07
CA ASN A 54 -9.27 21.92 -0.99
C ASN A 54 -7.95 21.85 -0.23
N SER A 55 -7.82 22.53 0.91
CA SER A 55 -6.66 22.37 1.81
C SER A 55 -7.06 21.66 3.09
N GLY A 56 -6.14 20.89 3.64
CA GLY A 56 -6.36 20.18 4.88
C GLY A 56 -5.26 19.21 5.25
N THR A 57 -5.49 18.48 6.33
CA THR A 57 -4.51 17.57 6.91
C THR A 57 -4.96 16.13 6.76
N PHE A 58 -4.12 15.32 6.11
CA PHE A 58 -4.24 13.86 6.16
C PHE A 58 -3.64 13.33 7.45
N GLN A 59 -4.28 12.34 8.07
CA GLN A 59 -3.79 11.65 9.25
C GLN A 59 -4.02 10.14 9.11
N TRP A 60 -3.03 9.36 9.53
CA TRP A 60 -3.11 7.89 9.54
C TRP A 60 -2.63 7.31 10.86
N ASN A 61 -2.99 6.05 11.16
CA ASN A 61 -2.68 5.46 12.48
C ASN A 61 -1.27 4.90 12.57
N GLY A 62 -0.60 4.68 11.44
CA GLY A 62 0.76 4.19 11.41
C GLY A 62 1.22 3.84 10.01
N LEU A 63 2.52 3.67 9.87
CA LEU A 63 3.15 3.34 8.61
C LEU A 63 3.26 1.83 8.44
N PRO A 64 3.19 1.35 7.21
CA PRO A 64 3.33 -0.07 6.93
C PRO A 64 4.74 -0.57 7.27
N THR A 65 4.83 -1.66 8.04
CA THR A 65 6.11 -2.25 8.46
C THR A 65 6.54 -3.42 7.57
N GLY A 66 7.86 -3.65 7.49
CA GLY A 66 8.45 -4.77 6.75
C GLY A 66 8.66 -4.51 5.26
N TYR A 67 8.85 -3.24 4.90
CA TYR A 67 9.29 -2.73 3.60
C TYR A 67 10.70 -2.16 3.75
N ASP A 68 11.46 -2.11 2.65
CA ASP A 68 12.81 -1.55 2.63
C ASP A 68 12.79 -0.03 2.81
N LEU A 69 11.76 0.62 2.28
CA LEU A 69 11.56 2.06 2.36
C LEU A 69 10.06 2.39 2.32
N VAL A 70 9.66 3.38 3.12
CA VAL A 70 8.32 3.97 3.10
C VAL A 70 8.48 5.48 3.00
N GLU A 71 7.76 6.11 2.09
CA GLU A 71 7.81 7.56 1.89
C GLU A 71 6.41 8.11 1.61
N TYR A 72 6.19 9.36 1.99
CA TYR A 72 4.92 10.06 1.75
C TYR A 72 5.17 11.45 1.16
N ALA A 73 4.16 11.97 0.45
CA ALA A 73 4.15 13.32 -0.09
C ALA A 73 2.73 13.87 -0.04
N CYS A 74 2.57 15.15 0.32
CA CYS A 74 1.29 15.85 0.23
C CYS A 74 1.36 17.11 -0.62
N GLY A 75 0.21 17.54 -1.09
CA GLY A 75 0.03 18.76 -1.87
C GLY A 75 -0.99 18.55 -2.97
N ALA A 76 -0.96 19.42 -3.98
CA ALA A 76 -1.77 19.28 -5.18
C ALA A 76 -1.03 19.85 -6.40
N PRO A 77 -0.36 19.01 -7.21
CA PRO A 77 0.04 17.64 -6.92
C PRO A 77 1.24 17.56 -5.96
N PRO A 78 1.42 16.45 -5.22
CA PRO A 78 2.59 16.26 -4.36
C PRO A 78 3.87 16.07 -5.19
N SER A 79 4.97 16.70 -4.79
CA SER A 79 6.26 16.61 -5.53
C SER A 79 7.47 16.26 -4.66
N VAL A 80 7.39 16.45 -3.36
CA VAL A 80 8.48 16.19 -2.41
C VAL A 80 8.10 15.00 -1.54
N PHE A 81 8.89 13.93 -1.62
CA PHE A 81 8.73 12.74 -0.80
C PHE A 81 9.63 12.81 0.43
N THR A 82 9.06 12.48 1.58
CA THR A 82 9.74 12.42 2.86
C THR A 82 9.69 10.99 3.38
N THR A 83 10.80 10.52 3.95
CA THR A 83 10.83 9.29 4.75
C THR A 83 10.33 9.63 6.15
N PRO A 84 9.13 9.17 6.54
CA PRO A 84 8.62 9.45 7.88
C PRO A 84 9.40 8.64 8.90
N VAL A 85 9.87 9.32 9.96
CA VAL A 85 10.46 8.63 11.12
C VAL A 85 9.33 8.21 12.04
N ASP A 86 8.54 9.19 12.49
CA ASP A 86 7.37 9.00 13.36
C ASP A 86 6.14 9.77 12.86
N GLU A 87 6.24 10.50 11.74
CA GLU A 87 5.15 11.33 11.25
C GLU A 87 3.97 10.50 10.75
N THR A 88 2.80 10.82 11.29
CA THR A 88 1.52 10.22 10.95
C THR A 88 0.52 11.21 10.38
N THR A 89 0.99 12.42 10.08
CA THR A 89 0.18 13.53 9.58
C THR A 89 0.90 14.23 8.44
N CYS A 90 0.13 14.77 7.51
CA CYS A 90 0.68 15.51 6.41
C CYS A 90 -0.34 16.53 5.88
N HIS A 91 0.07 17.79 5.89
CA HIS A 91 -0.76 18.91 5.44
C HIS A 91 -0.63 19.09 3.93
N ALA A 92 -1.76 19.25 3.25
CA ALA A 92 -1.85 19.50 1.82
C ALA A 92 -2.46 20.87 1.57
N ASP A 93 -1.62 21.80 1.11
CA ASP A 93 -2.06 23.10 0.58
C ASP A 93 -2.40 22.95 -0.91
N ALA A 94 -3.68 22.82 -1.26
CA ALA A 94 -4.08 22.60 -2.66
C ALA A 94 -4.64 23.83 -3.38
N GLY A 95 -5.00 24.89 -2.64
CA GLY A 95 -5.61 26.08 -3.23
C GLY A 95 -6.92 25.74 -3.97
N PRO A 96 -7.00 25.88 -5.31
CA PRO A 96 -8.20 25.50 -6.07
C PRO A 96 -8.24 24.01 -6.46
N GLN A 97 -7.18 23.23 -6.22
CA GLN A 97 -7.09 21.82 -6.61
C GLN A 97 -7.55 20.89 -5.47
N ASP A 98 -7.68 19.59 -5.77
CA ASP A 98 -7.96 18.58 -4.76
C ASP A 98 -6.68 18.22 -3.98
N PRO A 99 -6.74 18.14 -2.64
CA PRO A 99 -5.61 17.75 -1.83
C PRO A 99 -5.31 16.27 -2.05
N GLN A 100 -4.03 15.94 -2.19
CA GLN A 100 -3.57 14.59 -2.40
C GLN A 100 -2.53 14.20 -1.36
N LEU A 101 -2.58 12.92 -0.96
CA LEU A 101 -1.54 12.21 -0.25
C LEU A 101 -1.08 11.06 -1.14
N ILE A 102 0.22 11.00 -1.41
CA ILE A 102 0.84 9.85 -2.06
C ILE A 102 1.68 9.14 -1.02
N ILE A 103 1.43 7.85 -0.83
CA ILE A 103 2.32 6.96 -0.09
C ILE A 103 2.96 5.97 -1.05
N ARG A 104 4.28 5.87 -1.00
CA ARG A 104 5.04 4.87 -1.73
C ARG A 104 5.80 3.98 -0.77
N VAL A 105 5.86 2.70 -1.11
CA VAL A 105 6.60 1.68 -0.38
C VAL A 105 7.48 0.90 -1.33
N THR A 106 8.70 0.61 -0.92
CA THR A 106 9.65 -0.20 -1.70
C THR A 106 9.90 -1.51 -0.96
N ALA A 107 9.76 -2.63 -1.65
CA ALA A 107 10.11 -3.96 -1.16
C ALA A 107 10.78 -4.77 -2.26
N ASN A 108 11.91 -5.40 -1.94
CA ASN A 108 12.68 -6.24 -2.84
C ASN A 108 13.03 -5.52 -4.16
N GLY A 109 13.35 -4.22 -4.08
CA GLY A 109 13.69 -3.39 -5.24
C GLY A 109 12.51 -2.97 -6.12
N THR A 110 11.27 -3.28 -5.73
CA THR A 110 10.06 -2.83 -6.44
C THR A 110 9.35 -1.75 -5.63
N THR A 111 9.00 -0.63 -6.27
CA THR A 111 8.26 0.47 -5.65
C THR A 111 6.78 0.41 -6.02
N TYR A 112 5.93 0.57 -5.02
CA TYR A 112 4.47 0.60 -5.13
C TYR A 112 3.97 1.93 -4.62
N THR A 113 3.00 2.52 -5.31
CA THR A 113 2.46 3.83 -4.99
C THR A 113 0.95 3.77 -4.86
N LYS A 114 0.40 4.42 -3.83
CA LYS A 114 -1.03 4.65 -3.67
C LYS A 114 -1.27 6.13 -3.45
N THR A 115 -2.24 6.67 -4.18
CA THR A 115 -2.70 8.05 -4.05
C THR A 115 -4.04 8.04 -3.33
N TYR A 116 -4.20 8.96 -2.39
CA TYR A 116 -5.42 9.27 -1.67
C TYR A 116 -5.79 10.72 -1.96
N ASN A 117 -7.08 11.02 -1.98
CA ASN A 117 -7.57 12.39 -2.09
C ASN A 117 -8.52 12.69 -0.92
N GLY A 118 -8.86 13.98 -0.73
CA GLY A 118 -9.73 14.40 0.38
C GLY A 118 -11.14 13.80 0.39
N LEU A 119 -11.56 13.14 -0.69
CA LEU A 119 -12.90 12.54 -0.87
C LEU A 119 -12.89 11.00 -0.96
N ASP A 120 -11.72 10.39 -1.19
CA ASP A 120 -11.48 8.97 -1.42
C ASP A 120 -10.22 8.56 -0.64
N TYR A 121 -10.44 8.24 0.63
CA TYR A 121 -9.43 7.88 1.63
C TYR A 121 -9.65 6.49 2.26
N ASP A 122 -10.56 5.67 1.70
CA ASP A 122 -10.86 4.28 2.12
C ASP A 122 -10.03 3.21 1.37
#